data_AF-A0AAV7C0C4-F1
#
_entry.id   AF-A0AAV7C0C4-F1
#
_cell.length_a   1.000
_cell.length_b   1.000
_cell.length_c   1.000
_cell.angle_alpha   90.00
_cell.angle_beta   90.00
_cell.angle_gamma   90.00
#
_symmetry.space_group_name_H-M   'P 1'
#
loop_
_entity.id
_entity.type
_entity.pdbx_description
1 polymer ?
#
loop_
_entity_poly.entity_id
_entity_poly.type
_entity_poly.pdbx_seq_one_letter_code
_entity_poly.pdbx_strand_id
1 'polypeptide(L)'
;MPVLMRLLYGRMRSKTGSKTEGKAAAGTRMAIVLRFLAGSQNEEIHMYLDLLYEPVSHLKDGSCLAMVQQSVEQLDLSKFLPLGRQHNIYNSLEVALKNLGHLVLSYLPKILQILLCMTASVTQALEQRRKLQLRFINPLKNLRRLGMKRIIEFFRDFGTYPYTAEEIDAVFFAVVWPNVRRIPLESQHAPSFVLQLIQVWSQSPRYHPLFAKTEIWATGVRCAAKYICSAIYKKY
;
A
#
# COMPACT_ATOMS: atom_id res chain seq x y z
N MET A 1 -26.67 -15.52 -1.91
CA MET A 1 -25.91 -14.25 -1.85
C MET A 1 -24.63 -14.14 -2.70
N PRO A 2 -23.89 -15.20 -3.09
CA PRO A 2 -22.65 -15.05 -3.87
C PRO A 2 -22.83 -14.36 -5.24
N VAL A 3 -23.96 -14.60 -5.90
CA VAL A 3 -24.29 -14.03 -7.21
C VAL A 3 -24.53 -12.53 -7.12
N LEU A 4 -25.25 -12.06 -6.09
CA LEU A 4 -25.49 -10.64 -5.86
C LEU A 4 -24.18 -9.89 -5.59
N MET A 5 -23.29 -10.44 -4.77
CA MET A 5 -21.97 -9.83 -4.52
C MET A 5 -21.11 -9.76 -5.78
N ARG A 6 -21.10 -10.80 -6.61
CA ARG A 6 -20.39 -10.79 -7.90
C ARG A 6 -20.98 -9.75 -8.88
N LEU A 7 -22.31 -9.60 -8.90
CA LEU A 7 -22.99 -8.57 -9.69
C LEU A 7 -22.69 -7.16 -9.20
N LEU A 8 -22.76 -6.92 -7.89
CA LEU A 8 -22.43 -5.64 -7.26
C LEU A 8 -20.95 -5.28 -7.52
N TYR A 9 -20.04 -6.22 -7.29
CA TYR A 9 -18.62 -6.06 -7.57
C TYR A 9 -18.35 -5.76 -9.05
N GLY A 10 -19.03 -6.45 -9.97
CA GLY A 10 -18.97 -6.16 -11.41
C GLY A 10 -19.45 -4.75 -11.74
N ARG A 11 -20.57 -4.30 -11.16
CA ARG A 11 -21.11 -2.94 -11.32
C ARG A 11 -20.19 -1.86 -10.74
N MET A 12 -19.56 -2.12 -9.60
CA MET A 12 -18.54 -1.23 -9.01
C MET A 12 -17.33 -1.05 -9.94
N ARG A 13 -16.90 -2.13 -10.61
CA ARG A 13 -15.73 -2.11 -11.52
C ARG A 13 -16.05 -1.58 -12.91
N SER A 14 -17.33 -1.54 -13.30
CA SER A 14 -17.73 -1.11 -14.63
C SER A 14 -17.40 0.38 -14.87
N LYS A 15 -16.67 0.63 -15.95
CA LYS A 15 -16.47 1.99 -16.50
C LYS A 15 -17.60 2.28 -17.47
N THR A 16 -18.65 2.94 -17.01
CA THR A 16 -19.68 3.47 -17.90
C THR A 16 -19.23 4.83 -18.43
N GLY A 17 -19.03 4.94 -19.75
CA GLY A 17 -18.80 6.21 -20.45
C GLY A 17 -17.35 6.47 -20.92
N SER A 18 -17.22 6.96 -22.15
CA SER A 18 -15.97 7.34 -22.82
C SER A 18 -15.36 8.66 -22.31
N LYS A 19 -16.13 9.46 -21.57
CA LYS A 19 -15.73 10.79 -21.07
C LYS A 19 -15.21 10.74 -19.63
N THR A 20 -14.35 11.70 -19.32
CA THR A 20 -13.52 11.88 -18.10
C THR A 20 -14.26 11.76 -16.75
N GLU A 21 -15.58 11.88 -16.73
CA GLU A 21 -16.44 11.71 -15.55
C GLU A 21 -16.56 10.25 -15.06
N GLY A 22 -16.27 9.26 -15.91
CA GLY A 22 -16.40 7.83 -15.57
C GLY A 22 -15.49 7.35 -14.43
N LYS A 23 -14.36 8.03 -14.17
CA LYS A 23 -13.41 7.69 -13.08
C LYS A 23 -13.92 8.12 -11.70
N ALA A 24 -14.41 9.36 -11.56
CA ALA A 24 -14.96 9.84 -10.30
C ALA A 24 -16.25 9.07 -9.94
N ALA A 25 -17.09 8.79 -10.95
CA ALA A 25 -18.31 8.05 -10.76
C ALA A 25 -18.08 6.59 -10.31
N ALA A 26 -16.96 5.95 -10.68
CA ALA A 26 -16.62 4.61 -10.19
C ALA A 26 -16.31 4.58 -8.69
N GLY A 27 -15.56 5.56 -8.19
CA GLY A 27 -15.29 5.73 -6.76
C GLY A 27 -16.56 6.01 -5.95
N THR A 28 -17.45 6.88 -6.47
CA THR A 28 -18.75 7.17 -5.83
C THR A 28 -19.67 5.95 -5.81
N ARG A 29 -19.78 5.20 -6.92
CA ARG A 29 -20.56 3.95 -6.95
C ARG A 29 -20.01 2.92 -5.97
N MET A 30 -18.69 2.78 -5.94
CA MET A 30 -18.01 1.90 -4.99
C MET A 30 -18.29 2.32 -3.53
N ALA A 31 -18.25 3.62 -3.24
CA ALA A 31 -18.57 4.13 -1.92
C ALA A 31 -20.04 3.89 -1.54
N ILE A 32 -20.99 4.06 -2.46
CA ILE A 32 -22.42 3.76 -2.24
C ILE A 32 -22.62 2.29 -1.91
N VAL A 33 -22.05 1.38 -2.71
CA VAL A 33 -22.16 -0.06 -2.46
C VAL A 33 -21.49 -0.44 -1.13
N LEU A 34 -20.33 0.15 -0.81
CA LEU A 34 -19.67 -0.12 0.46
C LEU A 34 -20.41 0.46 1.67
N ARG A 35 -21.08 1.60 1.53
CA ARG A 35 -21.96 2.14 2.59
C ARG A 35 -23.20 1.27 2.79
N PHE A 36 -23.75 0.71 1.72
CA PHE A 36 -24.78 -0.31 1.81
C PHE A 36 -24.25 -1.56 2.54
N LEU A 37 -23.07 -2.06 2.16
CA LEU A 37 -22.41 -3.19 2.82
C LEU A 37 -22.02 -2.91 4.28
N ALA A 38 -21.78 -1.66 4.66
CA ALA A 38 -21.55 -1.29 6.06
C ALA A 38 -22.81 -1.48 6.93
N GLY A 39 -24.00 -1.51 6.33
CA GLY A 39 -25.25 -1.90 6.98
C GLY A 39 -25.62 -3.39 6.77
N SER A 40 -24.78 -4.15 6.08
CA SER A 40 -24.96 -5.58 5.82
C SER A 40 -24.35 -6.45 6.92
N GLN A 41 -24.63 -7.76 6.88
CA GLN A 41 -24.00 -8.75 7.76
C GLN A 41 -22.49 -8.90 7.47
N ASN A 42 -21.70 -9.31 8.48
CA ASN A 42 -20.24 -9.47 8.38
C ASN A 42 -19.80 -10.44 7.26
N GLU A 43 -20.63 -11.42 6.94
CA GLU A 43 -20.41 -12.40 5.86
C GLU A 43 -20.38 -11.73 4.48
N GLU A 44 -21.18 -10.69 4.27
CA GLU A 44 -21.22 -9.95 3.00
C GLU A 44 -19.96 -9.12 2.77
N ILE A 45 -19.43 -8.54 3.85
CA ILE A 45 -18.16 -7.82 3.84
C ILE A 45 -17.00 -8.79 3.55
N HIS A 46 -17.03 -9.99 4.14
CA HIS A 46 -16.04 -11.04 3.86
C HIS A 46 -16.02 -11.42 2.37
N MET A 47 -17.20 -11.72 1.80
CA MET A 47 -17.34 -12.06 0.39
C MET A 47 -16.84 -10.93 -0.53
N TYR A 48 -17.13 -9.68 -0.16
CA TYR A 48 -16.65 -8.52 -0.90
C TYR A 48 -15.11 -8.43 -0.90
N LEU A 49 -14.50 -8.57 0.28
CA LEU A 49 -13.06 -8.50 0.44
C LEU A 49 -12.37 -9.66 -0.29
N ASP A 50 -12.92 -10.87 -0.26
CA ASP A 50 -12.38 -11.99 -1.02
C ASP A 50 -12.39 -11.75 -2.52
N LEU A 51 -13.47 -11.19 -3.06
CA LEU A 51 -13.54 -10.76 -4.47
C LEU A 51 -12.53 -9.64 -4.79
N LEU A 52 -12.32 -8.70 -3.86
CA LEU A 52 -11.33 -7.64 -4.02
C LEU A 52 -9.92 -8.23 -4.15
N TYR A 53 -9.62 -9.23 -3.33
CA TYR A 53 -8.31 -9.82 -3.25
C TYR A 53 -8.07 -10.98 -4.23
N GLU A 54 -9.08 -11.51 -4.90
CA GLU A 54 -8.96 -12.63 -5.84
C GLU A 54 -7.76 -12.50 -6.82
N PRO A 55 -7.45 -11.33 -7.40
CA PRO A 55 -6.30 -11.19 -8.31
C PRO A 55 -4.92 -11.30 -7.62
N VAL A 56 -4.91 -11.19 -6.29
CA VAL A 56 -3.72 -11.15 -5.42
C VAL A 56 -3.85 -12.16 -4.28
N SER A 57 -4.63 -13.23 -4.48
CA SER A 57 -4.88 -14.25 -3.46
C SER A 57 -3.59 -14.88 -2.94
N HIS A 58 -2.65 -15.17 -3.86
CA HIS A 58 -1.32 -15.68 -3.55
C HIS A 58 -0.50 -14.80 -2.61
N LEU A 59 -0.82 -13.51 -2.47
CA LEU A 59 -0.09 -12.61 -1.57
C LEU A 59 -0.56 -12.71 -0.12
N LYS A 60 -1.61 -13.48 0.18
CA LYS A 60 -2.19 -13.59 1.53
C LYS A 60 -1.63 -14.76 2.34
N ASP A 61 -1.14 -15.80 1.67
CA ASP A 61 -0.88 -17.09 2.31
C ASP A 61 0.57 -17.13 2.80
N GLY A 62 0.79 -16.76 4.06
CA GLY A 62 2.11 -16.80 4.69
C GLY A 62 2.34 -15.65 5.68
N SER A 63 3.54 -15.59 6.25
CA SER A 63 3.94 -14.47 7.11
C SER A 63 4.15 -13.20 6.28
N CYS A 64 3.82 -12.05 6.88
CA CYS A 64 3.82 -10.76 6.17
C CYS A 64 5.20 -10.44 5.56
N LEU A 65 6.28 -10.60 6.33
CA LEU A 65 7.64 -10.32 5.86
C LEU A 65 8.06 -11.26 4.71
N ALA A 66 7.85 -12.56 4.86
CA ALA A 66 8.25 -13.53 3.85
C ALA A 66 7.52 -13.29 2.52
N MET A 67 6.23 -12.98 2.56
CA MET A 67 5.44 -12.68 1.37
C MET A 67 5.90 -11.40 0.67
N VAL A 68 6.28 -10.37 1.44
CA VAL A 68 6.85 -9.14 0.87
C VAL A 68 8.19 -9.43 0.20
N GLN A 69 9.08 -10.17 0.86
CA GLN A 69 10.38 -10.56 0.29
C GLN A 69 10.21 -11.39 -1.00
N GLN A 70 9.35 -12.40 -0.94
CA GLN A 70 9.03 -13.25 -2.10
C GLN A 70 8.46 -12.43 -3.27
N SER A 71 7.59 -11.44 -2.98
CA SER A 71 7.01 -10.58 -4.03
C SER A 71 8.06 -9.74 -4.77
N VAL A 72 9.18 -9.41 -4.11
CA VAL A 72 10.31 -8.68 -4.68
C VAL A 72 11.26 -9.62 -5.42
N GLU A 73 11.59 -10.77 -4.83
CA GLU A 73 12.54 -11.75 -5.37
C GLU A 73 11.99 -12.45 -6.63
N GLN A 74 10.73 -12.86 -6.60
CA GLN A 74 10.07 -13.58 -7.69
C GLN A 74 9.39 -12.63 -8.69
N LEU A 75 9.72 -11.34 -8.65
CA LEU A 75 9.11 -10.34 -9.51
C LEU A 75 9.43 -10.61 -10.99
N ASP A 76 8.44 -11.11 -11.72
CA ASP A 76 8.47 -11.24 -13.16
C ASP A 76 7.70 -10.08 -13.82
N LEU A 77 8.43 -9.21 -14.51
CA LEU A 77 7.86 -8.05 -15.22
C LEU A 77 6.88 -8.48 -16.34
N SER A 78 6.99 -9.70 -16.86
CA SER A 78 6.11 -10.24 -17.90
C SER A 78 4.78 -10.74 -17.34
N LYS A 79 4.76 -11.19 -16.08
CA LYS A 79 3.57 -11.66 -15.36
C LYS A 79 2.96 -10.61 -14.46
N PHE A 80 3.44 -9.37 -14.54
CA PHE A 80 2.99 -8.28 -13.70
C PHE A 80 1.49 -8.02 -13.88
N LEU A 81 0.74 -7.96 -12.78
CA LEU A 81 -0.69 -7.67 -12.84
C LEU A 81 -0.91 -6.37 -13.64
N PRO A 82 -1.85 -6.32 -14.61
CA PRO A 82 -2.07 -5.13 -15.42
C PRO A 82 -2.22 -3.88 -14.55
N LEU A 83 -1.52 -2.80 -14.90
CA LEU A 83 -1.42 -1.59 -14.06
C LEU A 83 -2.79 -0.99 -13.70
N GLY A 84 -3.76 -1.10 -14.61
CA GLY A 84 -5.15 -0.69 -14.36
C GLY A 84 -5.84 -1.52 -13.27
N ARG A 85 -5.54 -2.83 -13.18
CA ARG A 85 -6.06 -3.69 -12.10
C ARG A 85 -5.40 -3.35 -10.76
N GLN A 86 -4.09 -3.12 -10.74
CA GLN A 86 -3.38 -2.70 -9.53
C GLN A 86 -3.93 -1.37 -8.98
N HIS A 87 -4.15 -0.40 -9.87
CA HIS A 87 -4.74 0.89 -9.51
C HIS A 87 -6.12 0.73 -8.90
N ASN A 88 -6.96 -0.14 -9.48
CA ASN A 88 -8.28 -0.43 -8.94
C ASN A 88 -8.19 -1.06 -7.55
N ILE A 89 -7.27 -2.01 -7.32
CA ILE A 89 -7.08 -2.61 -5.99
C ILE A 89 -6.73 -1.54 -4.95
N TYR A 90 -5.79 -0.64 -5.24
CA TYR A 90 -5.45 0.46 -4.31
C TYR A 90 -6.64 1.38 -4.02
N ASN A 91 -7.41 1.77 -5.03
CA ASN A 91 -8.61 2.58 -4.83
C ASN A 91 -9.67 1.81 -4.04
N SER A 92 -9.80 0.51 -4.30
CA SER A 92 -10.78 -0.32 -3.63
C SER A 92 -10.45 -0.52 -2.15
N LEU A 93 -9.18 -0.74 -1.84
CA LEU A 93 -8.67 -0.77 -0.47
C LEU A 93 -8.88 0.57 0.25
N GLU A 94 -8.64 1.70 -0.43
CA GLU A 94 -8.90 3.02 0.13
C GLU A 94 -10.36 3.18 0.57
N VAL A 95 -11.29 2.88 -0.34
CA VAL A 95 -12.71 3.09 -0.05
C VAL A 95 -13.20 2.07 0.99
N ALA A 96 -12.67 0.84 1.00
CA ALA A 96 -12.95 -0.14 2.04
C ALA A 96 -12.48 0.34 3.42
N LEU A 97 -11.23 0.79 3.56
CA LEU A 97 -10.69 1.30 4.83
C LEU A 97 -11.49 2.51 5.34
N LYS A 98 -11.89 3.42 4.45
CA LYS A 98 -12.64 4.64 4.81
C LYS A 98 -14.10 4.38 5.19
N ASN A 99 -14.77 3.48 4.48
CA ASN A 99 -16.22 3.29 4.65
C ASN A 99 -16.58 2.15 5.62
N LEU A 100 -15.69 1.18 5.81
CA LEU A 100 -15.97 0.02 6.66
C LEU A 100 -15.38 0.19 8.08
N GLY A 101 -14.41 1.08 8.29
CA GLY A 101 -13.95 1.50 9.61
C GLY A 101 -13.64 0.32 10.56
N HIS A 102 -14.46 0.14 11.59
CA HIS A 102 -14.30 -0.92 12.60
C HIS A 102 -14.63 -2.34 12.08
N LEU A 103 -15.42 -2.45 11.01
CA LEU A 103 -15.84 -3.73 10.42
C LEU A 103 -14.67 -4.45 9.70
N VAL A 104 -13.63 -3.70 9.35
CA VAL A 104 -12.42 -4.25 8.69
C VAL A 104 -11.29 -4.58 9.67
N LEU A 105 -11.46 -4.42 10.99
CA LEU A 105 -10.39 -4.64 11.97
C LEU A 105 -9.75 -6.03 11.85
N SER A 106 -10.56 -7.08 11.71
CA SER A 106 -10.09 -8.46 11.52
C SER A 106 -9.38 -8.71 10.18
N TYR A 107 -9.50 -7.78 9.22
CA TYR A 107 -8.91 -7.86 7.88
C TYR A 107 -7.69 -6.95 7.71
N LEU A 108 -7.43 -6.05 8.66
CA LEU A 108 -6.28 -5.14 8.65
C LEU A 108 -4.94 -5.85 8.39
N PRO A 109 -4.62 -7.01 8.99
CA PRO A 109 -3.36 -7.70 8.70
C PRO A 109 -3.24 -8.04 7.20
N LYS A 110 -4.31 -8.60 6.62
CA LYS A 110 -4.36 -8.98 5.21
C LYS A 110 -4.28 -7.76 4.29
N ILE A 111 -4.95 -6.66 4.65
CA ILE A 111 -4.90 -5.40 3.89
C ILE A 111 -3.48 -4.85 3.90
N LEU A 112 -2.83 -4.79 5.07
CA LEU A 112 -1.47 -4.29 5.23
C LEU A 112 -0.49 -5.12 4.39
N GLN A 113 -0.56 -6.46 4.49
CA GLN A 113 0.29 -7.38 3.73
C GLN A 113 0.15 -7.14 2.21
N ILE A 114 -1.07 -7.08 1.68
CA ILE A 114 -1.30 -6.82 0.25
C ILE A 114 -0.78 -5.45 -0.16
N LEU A 115 -1.00 -4.41 0.65
CA LEU A 115 -0.47 -3.07 0.39
C LEU A 115 1.06 -3.08 0.32
N LEU A 116 1.72 -3.77 1.24
CA LEU A 116 3.18 -3.87 1.28
C LEU A 116 3.72 -4.65 0.09
N CYS A 117 3.21 -5.85 -0.19
CA CYS A 117 3.65 -6.67 -1.32
C CYS A 117 3.51 -5.93 -2.66
N MET A 118 2.36 -5.30 -2.90
CA MET A 118 2.11 -4.54 -4.14
C MET A 118 3.04 -3.32 -4.25
N THR A 119 3.25 -2.59 -3.14
CA THR A 119 4.09 -1.39 -3.15
C THR A 119 5.57 -1.75 -3.31
N ALA A 120 6.02 -2.84 -2.69
CA ALA A 120 7.37 -3.38 -2.83
C ALA A 120 7.61 -3.85 -4.28
N SER A 121 6.69 -4.62 -4.86
CA SER A 121 6.74 -5.09 -6.24
C SER A 121 6.82 -3.94 -7.25
N VAL A 122 5.98 -2.92 -7.10
CA VAL A 122 6.01 -1.71 -7.95
C VAL A 122 7.32 -0.93 -7.77
N THR A 123 7.83 -0.83 -6.54
CA THR A 123 9.09 -0.14 -6.26
C THR A 123 10.25 -0.87 -6.92
N GLN A 124 10.31 -2.19 -6.80
CA GLN A 124 11.30 -3.05 -7.44
C GLN A 124 11.23 -2.97 -8.98
N ALA A 125 10.03 -2.99 -9.55
CA ALA A 125 9.85 -2.81 -10.99
C ALA A 125 10.44 -1.47 -11.49
N LEU A 126 10.28 -0.39 -10.72
CA LEU A 126 10.85 0.92 -11.03
C LEU A 126 12.39 0.97 -10.89
N GLU A 127 12.99 0.10 -10.09
CA GLU A 127 14.46 -0.03 -10.04
C GLU A 127 14.99 -0.66 -11.33
N GLN A 128 14.23 -1.62 -11.88
CA GLN A 128 14.50 -2.26 -13.16
C GLN A 128 13.99 -1.44 -14.37
N ARG A 129 13.83 -0.12 -14.23
CA ARG A 129 13.25 0.77 -15.27
C ARG A 129 13.90 0.66 -16.66
N ARG A 130 15.16 0.23 -16.75
CA ARG A 130 15.85 0.01 -18.03
C ARG A 130 15.24 -1.13 -18.85
N LYS A 131 14.62 -2.11 -18.20
CA LYS A 131 13.91 -3.23 -18.82
C LYS A 131 12.45 -2.92 -19.12
N LEU A 132 11.94 -1.76 -18.69
CA LEU A 132 10.55 -1.35 -18.84
C LEU A 132 10.36 -0.46 -20.06
N GLN A 133 9.25 -0.65 -20.76
CA GLN A 133 8.83 0.30 -21.79
C GLN A 133 8.44 1.64 -21.15
N LEU A 134 8.85 2.74 -21.77
CA LEU A 134 8.67 4.11 -21.25
C LEU A 134 7.22 4.43 -20.86
N ARG A 135 6.23 3.90 -21.61
CA ARG A 135 4.80 4.09 -21.34
C ARG A 135 4.34 3.59 -19.97
N PHE A 136 5.05 2.63 -19.36
CA PHE A 136 4.69 2.06 -18.07
C PHE A 136 5.30 2.77 -16.87
N ILE A 137 6.34 3.59 -17.08
CA ILE A 137 7.09 4.24 -16.00
C ILE A 137 6.20 5.20 -15.20
N ASN A 138 5.46 6.09 -15.88
CA ASN A 138 4.60 7.07 -15.20
C ASN A 138 3.43 6.41 -14.45
N PRO A 139 2.70 5.45 -15.03
CA PRO A 139 1.72 4.65 -14.29
C PRO A 139 2.31 3.95 -13.05
N LEU A 140 3.50 3.34 -13.14
CA LEU A 140 4.17 2.71 -12.01
C LEU A 140 4.56 3.70 -10.92
N LYS A 141 5.09 4.89 -11.29
CA LYS A 141 5.35 5.97 -10.32
C LYS A 141 4.07 6.38 -9.58
N ASN A 142 2.95 6.48 -10.30
CA ASN A 142 1.65 6.78 -9.69
C ASN A 142 1.18 5.66 -8.75
N LEU A 143 1.33 4.39 -9.14
CA LEU A 143 1.01 3.24 -8.28
C LEU A 143 1.85 3.23 -7.00
N ARG A 144 3.17 3.47 -7.12
CA ARG A 144 4.07 3.61 -5.96
C ARG A 144 3.59 4.70 -5.02
N ARG A 145 3.25 5.88 -5.57
CA ARG A 145 2.70 7.01 -4.81
C ARG A 145 1.41 6.65 -4.09
N LEU A 146 0.50 5.92 -4.75
CA LEU A 146 -0.76 5.48 -4.14
C LEU A 146 -0.49 4.51 -2.99
N GLY A 147 0.32 3.47 -3.20
CA GLY A 147 0.64 2.50 -2.15
C GLY A 147 1.28 3.14 -0.92
N MET A 148 2.26 4.00 -1.14
CA MET A 148 2.88 4.84 -0.10
C MET A 148 1.85 5.68 0.66
N LYS A 149 0.98 6.41 -0.05
CA LYS A 149 -0.07 7.21 0.58
C LYS A 149 -0.99 6.34 1.45
N ARG A 150 -1.39 5.16 0.96
CA ARG A 150 -2.26 4.23 1.71
C ARG A 150 -1.58 3.72 2.97
N ILE A 151 -0.27 3.44 2.94
CA ILE A 151 0.49 3.01 4.11
C ILE A 151 0.56 4.13 5.17
N ILE A 152 0.82 5.38 4.77
CA ILE A 152 0.78 6.52 5.71
C ILE A 152 -0.60 6.64 6.37
N GLU A 153 -1.66 6.58 5.57
CA GLU A 153 -3.03 6.66 6.10
C GLU A 153 -3.34 5.47 7.02
N PHE A 154 -2.83 4.28 6.74
CA PHE A 154 -3.01 3.11 7.60
C PHE A 154 -2.41 3.33 9.01
N PHE A 155 -1.17 3.84 9.10
CA PHE A 155 -0.54 4.14 10.39
C PHE A 155 -1.24 5.27 11.16
N ARG A 156 -1.82 6.24 10.45
CA ARG A 156 -2.53 7.38 11.02
C ARG A 156 -3.93 6.99 11.52
N ASP A 157 -4.69 6.29 10.69
CA ASP A 157 -6.11 6.03 10.92
C ASP A 157 -6.32 4.78 11.80
N PHE A 158 -5.35 3.84 11.84
CA PHE A 158 -5.38 2.63 12.66
C PHE A 158 -4.27 2.60 13.72
N GLY A 159 -4.14 3.68 14.49
CA GLY A 159 -3.11 3.80 15.55
C GLY A 159 -3.17 2.74 16.67
N THR A 160 -4.35 2.14 16.88
CA THR A 160 -4.56 1.10 17.90
C THR A 160 -4.24 -0.31 17.40
N TYR A 161 -4.05 -0.50 16.08
CA TYR A 161 -3.76 -1.81 15.49
C TYR A 161 -2.50 -2.46 16.11
N PRO A 162 -2.56 -3.72 16.58
CA PRO A 162 -1.45 -4.44 17.19
C PRO A 162 -0.44 -4.95 16.17
N TYR A 163 0.39 -4.05 15.64
CA TYR A 163 1.46 -4.43 14.72
C TYR A 163 2.40 -5.49 15.32
N THR A 164 2.64 -6.57 14.59
CA THR A 164 3.64 -7.57 14.96
C THR A 164 5.04 -7.12 14.57
N ALA A 165 6.07 -7.72 15.16
CA ALA A 165 7.45 -7.43 14.79
C ALA A 165 7.69 -7.69 13.29
N GLU A 166 7.15 -8.79 12.76
CA GLU A 166 7.24 -9.16 11.35
C GLU A 166 6.58 -8.14 10.42
N GLU A 167 5.41 -7.60 10.77
CA GLU A 167 4.74 -6.57 9.99
C GLU A 167 5.57 -5.28 9.95
N ILE A 168 6.17 -4.91 11.08
CA ILE A 168 7.07 -3.76 11.14
C ILE A 168 8.33 -4.03 10.32
N ASP A 169 8.94 -5.21 10.39
CA ASP A 169 10.06 -5.60 9.50
C ASP A 169 9.66 -5.47 8.03
N ALA A 170 8.46 -5.95 7.66
CA ALA A 170 7.93 -5.87 6.31
C ALA A 170 7.74 -4.43 5.83
N VAL A 171 7.21 -3.53 6.68
CA VAL A 171 7.09 -2.10 6.38
C VAL A 171 8.46 -1.48 6.10
N PHE A 172 9.44 -1.79 6.94
CA PHE A 172 10.77 -1.23 6.79
C PHE A 172 11.44 -1.69 5.49
N PHE A 173 11.39 -3.00 5.20
CA PHE A 173 11.90 -3.58 3.97
C PHE A 173 11.19 -3.05 2.72
N ALA A 174 9.85 -3.02 2.71
CA ALA A 174 9.06 -2.67 1.54
C ALA A 174 9.16 -1.19 1.15
N VAL A 175 9.11 -0.28 2.14
CA VAL A 175 8.88 1.15 1.87
C VAL A 175 9.80 2.10 2.61
N VAL A 176 10.39 1.74 3.75
CA VAL A 176 11.30 2.65 4.46
C VAL A 176 12.68 2.62 3.81
N TRP A 177 13.36 1.48 3.83
CA TRP A 177 14.74 1.37 3.34
C TRP A 177 14.94 1.74 1.87
N PRO A 178 14.06 1.35 0.93
CA PRO A 178 14.21 1.74 -0.47
C PRO A 178 14.08 3.25 -0.71
N ASN A 179 13.32 3.95 0.13
CA ASN A 179 13.01 5.37 -0.06
C ASN A 179 13.87 6.28 0.83
N VAL A 180 14.40 5.79 1.94
CA VAL A 180 15.39 6.50 2.76
C VAL A 180 16.62 6.90 1.93
N ARG A 181 17.05 6.02 1.02
CA ARG A 181 18.15 6.28 0.06
C ARG A 181 17.87 7.48 -0.86
N ARG A 182 16.60 7.78 -1.11
CA ARG A 182 16.14 8.79 -2.07
C ARG A 182 15.81 10.14 -1.42
N ILE A 183 15.83 10.24 -0.09
CA ILE A 183 15.48 11.47 0.66
C ILE A 183 16.22 12.72 0.14
N PRO A 184 17.55 12.71 -0.06
CA PRO A 184 18.27 13.92 -0.48
C PRO A 184 17.79 14.45 -1.85
N LEU A 185 17.35 13.56 -2.74
CA LEU A 185 16.86 13.90 -4.07
C LEU A 185 15.37 14.26 -4.07
N GLU A 186 14.53 13.54 -3.32
CA GLU A 186 13.08 13.71 -3.35
C GLU A 186 12.57 14.86 -2.45
N SER A 187 13.35 15.29 -1.46
CA SER A 187 12.93 16.29 -0.46
C SER A 187 13.19 17.75 -0.84
N GLN A 188 13.68 18.05 -2.04
CA GLN A 188 14.01 19.42 -2.46
C GLN A 188 12.78 20.32 -2.60
N HIS A 189 11.65 19.80 -3.11
CA HIS A 189 10.46 20.60 -3.42
C HIS A 189 9.22 20.26 -2.58
N ALA A 190 9.19 19.08 -1.94
CA ALA A 190 8.05 18.61 -1.14
C ALA A 190 8.52 17.60 -0.07
N PRO A 191 7.76 17.39 1.02
CA PRO A 191 8.12 16.38 2.01
C PRO A 191 8.06 14.98 1.36
N SER A 192 9.18 14.26 1.42
CA SER A 192 9.27 12.88 0.92
C SER A 192 8.30 11.96 1.67
N PHE A 193 7.95 10.82 1.07
CA PHE A 193 7.12 9.79 1.72
C PHE A 193 7.63 9.44 3.12
N VAL A 194 8.95 9.26 3.26
CA VAL A 194 9.57 8.89 4.54
C VAL A 194 9.37 9.99 5.58
N LEU A 195 9.51 11.26 5.21
CA LEU A 195 9.26 12.39 6.12
C LEU A 195 7.80 12.44 6.59
N GLN A 196 6.85 12.19 5.68
CA GLN A 196 5.43 12.13 6.06
C GLN A 196 5.13 10.95 6.99
N LEU A 197 5.75 9.79 6.76
CA LEU A 197 5.61 8.62 7.62
C LEU A 197 6.21 8.87 9.02
N ILE A 198 7.39 9.50 9.09
CA ILE A 198 8.02 9.93 10.36
C ILE A 198 7.11 10.91 11.10
N GLN A 199 6.51 11.86 10.40
CA GLN A 199 5.57 12.80 11.01
C GLN A 199 4.42 12.06 11.70
N VAL A 200 3.80 11.09 11.02
CA VAL A 200 2.75 10.26 11.62
C VAL A 200 3.27 9.46 12.82
N TRP A 201 4.46 8.87 12.71
CA TRP A 201 5.06 8.12 13.82
C TRP A 201 5.40 9.01 15.02
N SER A 202 5.83 10.25 14.80
CA SER A 202 6.19 11.20 15.86
C SER A 202 4.99 11.71 16.66
N GLN A 203 3.79 11.58 16.11
CA GLN A 203 2.54 11.98 16.78
C GLN A 203 2.05 10.94 17.80
N SER A 204 2.63 9.74 17.83
CA SER A 204 2.21 8.67 18.74
C SER A 204 3.41 8.02 19.44
N PRO A 205 3.48 8.06 20.78
CA PRO A 205 4.56 7.45 21.56
C PRO A 205 4.80 5.96 21.25
N ARG A 206 3.73 5.25 20.85
CA ARG A 206 3.79 3.85 20.44
C ARG A 206 4.77 3.59 19.30
N TYR A 207 4.92 4.54 18.38
CA TYR A 207 5.79 4.39 17.21
C TYR A 207 7.21 4.90 17.45
N HIS A 208 7.51 5.50 18.61
CA HIS A 208 8.85 6.01 18.89
C HIS A 208 9.95 4.94 18.84
N PRO A 209 9.73 3.68 19.30
CA PRO A 209 10.73 2.63 19.16
C PRO A 209 11.13 2.33 17.70
N LEU A 210 10.26 2.64 16.73
CA LEU A 210 10.54 2.42 15.30
C LEU A 210 11.71 3.27 14.81
N PHE A 211 11.93 4.46 15.41
CA PHE A 211 13.05 5.33 15.04
C PHE A 211 14.41 4.74 15.40
N ALA A 212 14.47 3.86 16.41
CA ALA A 212 15.69 3.21 16.86
C ALA A 212 16.09 2.02 15.98
N LYS A 213 15.21 1.55 15.09
CA LYS A 213 15.46 0.36 14.26
C LYS A 213 16.67 0.57 13.35
N THR A 214 17.54 -0.43 13.32
CA THR A 214 18.78 -0.44 12.55
C THR A 214 18.75 -1.49 11.47
N GLU A 215 19.42 -1.23 10.35
CA GLU A 215 19.71 -2.23 9.33
C GLU A 215 21.23 -2.29 9.11
N ILE A 216 21.75 -3.49 8.89
CA ILE A 216 23.17 -3.72 8.61
C ILE A 216 23.38 -3.55 7.11
N TRP A 217 24.12 -2.52 6.69
CA TRP A 217 24.41 -2.26 5.28
C TRP A 217 25.85 -2.70 4.99
N ALA A 218 26.18 -2.90 3.71
CA ALA A 218 27.56 -3.16 3.28
C ALA A 218 28.57 -2.05 3.69
N THR A 219 28.07 -0.88 4.10
CA THR A 219 28.88 0.27 4.59
C THR A 219 28.77 0.49 6.11
N GLY A 220 28.24 -0.48 6.85
CA GLY A 220 28.07 -0.45 8.31
C GLY A 220 26.61 -0.45 8.79
N VAL A 221 26.41 -0.54 10.11
CA VAL A 221 25.08 -0.49 10.74
C VAL A 221 24.57 0.94 10.75
N ARG A 222 23.42 1.21 10.12
CA ARG A 222 22.78 2.53 10.17
C ARG A 222 21.41 2.43 10.80
N CYS A 223 21.21 3.26 11.83
CA CYS A 223 19.91 3.48 12.44
C CYS A 223 19.05 4.34 11.51
N ALA A 224 17.75 4.02 11.41
CA ALA A 224 16.78 4.81 10.65
C ALA A 224 16.90 6.29 11.01
N ALA A 225 16.85 6.62 12.32
CA ALA A 225 16.98 7.98 12.81
C ALA A 225 18.30 8.65 12.38
N LYS A 226 19.45 7.99 12.57
CA LYS A 226 20.75 8.57 12.17
C LYS A 226 20.84 8.82 10.66
N TYR A 227 20.32 7.91 9.84
CA TYR A 227 20.34 8.10 8.39
C TYR A 227 19.40 9.23 7.97
N ILE A 228 18.16 9.23 8.48
CA ILE A 228 17.17 10.26 8.22
C ILE A 228 17.72 11.63 8.65
N CYS A 229 18.26 11.75 9.86
CA CYS A 229 18.90 12.97 10.34
C CYS A 229 20.08 13.36 9.43
N SER A 230 20.98 12.45 9.07
CA SER A 230 22.10 12.77 8.17
C SER A 230 21.66 13.20 6.76
N ALA A 231 20.55 12.64 6.25
CA ALA A 231 19.98 12.98 4.97
C ALA A 231 19.27 14.35 4.99
N ILE A 232 18.70 14.73 6.14
CA ILE A 232 18.13 16.07 6.38
C ILE A 232 19.26 17.08 6.62
N TYR A 233 20.30 16.73 7.38
CA TYR A 233 21.41 17.64 7.70
C TYR A 233 22.31 17.92 6.51
N LYS A 234 22.51 16.98 5.57
CA LYS A 234 23.21 17.29 4.30
C LYS A 234 22.48 18.31 3.40
N LYS A 235 21.28 18.74 3.80
CA LYS A 235 20.46 19.75 3.12
C LYS A 235 20.69 21.17 3.64
N TYR A 236 21.38 21.30 4.78
CA TYR A 236 21.75 22.56 5.43
C TYR A 236 23.26 22.66 5.58
#